data_AF-A0A0S8EJL6-F1
#
_entry.id   AF-A0A0S8EJL6-F1
#
_cell.length_a   1.000
_cell.length_b   1.000
_cell.length_c   1.000
_cell.angle_alpha   90.00
_cell.angle_beta   90.00
_cell.angle_gamma   90.00
#
_symmetry.space_group_name_H-M   'P 1'
#
loop_
_entity.id
_entity.type
_entity.pdbx_description
1 polymer ?
#
loop_
_entity_poly.entity_id
_entity_poly.type
_entity_poly.pdbx_seq_one_letter_code
_entity_poly.pdbx_strand_id
1 'polypeptide(L)'
;MPDVDEITRDTQIAFGTASVFINDERQKWGMRWTGESHFYLLILPEEGDEAISYDLSTDGDFYWPLAPGRYSLLGYHWQKGTEQRRGEVRAEFTVPGTGEDVYIGDIQFRGNEFVLGALIEDKFDEAGSRMAARFPSRQKPVVTRLMTMAASPGRVGGILPPCHETWHVDCADNFSGVTALSPEVRSSGFTDVGTLAPEFRWQGSSRTDVSYDLILYEAVTYTTTGVVDNFTPGRMTAYVEDLSSTSWRPPEALKPETKYYWSVRLRDGDIVSRWSTHSHFTFLIFASSSGFGQWFQFETP
;
A
#
# COMPACT_ATOMS: atom_id res chain seq x y z
N MET A 1 14.33 7.79 4.64
CA MET A 1 15.32 8.85 4.31
C MET A 1 14.63 10.20 4.47
N PRO A 2 15.30 11.21 5.05
CA PRO A 2 14.78 12.58 4.96
C PRO A 2 14.70 12.98 3.49
N ASP A 3 13.72 13.82 3.15
CA ASP A 3 13.68 14.50 1.85
C ASP A 3 14.97 15.31 1.64
N VAL A 4 15.35 15.55 0.39
CA VAL A 4 16.69 16.07 0.11
C VAL A 4 16.81 17.54 0.49
N ASP A 5 17.68 17.83 1.45
CA ASP A 5 18.04 19.21 1.79
C ASP A 5 19.02 19.85 0.79
N GLU A 6 19.88 19.03 0.15
CA GLU A 6 20.84 19.48 -0.86
C GLU A 6 20.84 18.58 -2.11
N ILE A 7 20.30 19.10 -3.22
CA ILE A 7 20.23 18.38 -4.49
C ILE A 7 21.40 18.80 -5.38
N THR A 8 22.22 17.85 -5.81
CA THR A 8 23.32 18.16 -6.74
C THR A 8 22.77 18.59 -8.10
N ARG A 9 23.58 19.30 -8.89
CA ARG A 9 23.18 19.74 -10.24
C ARG A 9 22.80 18.57 -11.15
N ASP A 10 23.42 17.41 -10.96
CA ASP A 10 23.27 16.27 -11.87
C ASP A 10 22.08 15.36 -11.51
N THR A 11 21.63 15.39 -10.26
CA THR A 11 20.46 14.62 -9.78
C THR A 11 19.17 15.08 -10.48
N GLN A 12 18.37 14.14 -10.97
CA GLN A 12 16.99 14.39 -11.42
C GLN A 12 16.03 14.35 -10.24
N ILE A 13 14.97 15.15 -10.30
CA ILE A 13 13.97 15.22 -9.23
C ILE A 13 12.61 14.80 -9.76
N ALA A 14 11.95 13.90 -9.04
CA ALA A 14 10.50 13.75 -9.09
C ALA A 14 9.87 14.55 -7.95
N PHE A 15 8.93 15.45 -8.26
CA PHE A 15 8.37 16.36 -7.25
C PHE A 15 6.87 16.57 -7.37
N GLY A 16 6.30 17.06 -6.28
CA GLY A 16 4.89 17.37 -6.10
C GLY A 16 4.61 17.74 -4.65
N THR A 17 3.35 17.64 -4.24
CA THR A 17 2.98 17.79 -2.83
C THR A 17 2.08 16.67 -2.36
N ALA A 18 2.04 16.45 -1.06
CA ALA A 18 1.02 15.64 -0.43
C ALA A 18 0.24 16.47 0.60
N SER A 19 -1.07 16.27 0.64
CA SER A 19 -1.95 16.88 1.63
C SER A 19 -2.90 15.85 2.20
N VAL A 20 -3.18 15.93 3.49
CA VAL A 20 -4.05 14.98 4.18
C VAL A 20 -5.25 15.73 4.76
N PHE A 21 -6.45 15.25 4.48
CA PHE A 21 -7.70 15.78 5.01
C PHE A 21 -8.48 14.66 5.72
N ILE A 22 -8.75 14.87 7.01
CA ILE A 22 -9.64 13.99 7.80
C ILE A 22 -10.91 14.79 8.08
N ASN A 23 -12.06 14.24 7.70
CA ASN A 23 -13.35 14.91 7.83
C ASN A 23 -13.31 16.34 7.27
N ASP A 24 -12.68 16.50 6.09
CA ASP A 24 -12.42 17.76 5.39
C ASP A 24 -11.50 18.77 6.11
N GLU A 25 -10.93 18.41 7.26
CA GLU A 25 -9.94 19.23 7.95
C GLU A 25 -8.53 18.87 7.51
N ARG A 26 -7.78 19.86 7.00
CA ARG A 26 -6.37 19.69 6.61
C ARG A 26 -5.53 19.37 7.85
N GLN A 27 -4.92 18.20 7.81
CA GLN A 27 -4.00 17.73 8.83
C GLN A 27 -2.63 18.35 8.58
N LYS A 28 -1.87 18.57 9.65
CA LYS A 28 -0.45 18.92 9.55
C LYS A 28 0.35 17.96 10.42
N TRP A 29 1.60 17.75 10.06
CA TRP A 29 2.56 16.90 10.75
C TRP A 29 3.83 17.71 11.07
N GLY A 30 4.85 17.04 11.59
CA GLY A 30 6.05 17.63 12.19
C GLY A 30 5.98 17.75 13.71
N MET A 31 6.97 18.46 14.26
CA MET A 31 7.10 18.70 15.70
C MET A 31 5.91 19.51 16.23
N ARG A 32 5.14 18.94 17.18
CA ARG A 32 4.05 19.63 17.88
C ARG A 32 4.20 19.51 19.38
N TRP A 33 3.49 20.36 20.11
CA TRP A 33 3.42 20.28 21.58
C TRP A 33 2.86 18.95 22.09
N THR A 34 2.05 18.25 21.27
CA THR A 34 1.50 16.92 21.54
C THR A 34 2.44 15.76 21.17
N GLY A 35 3.66 16.06 20.73
CA GLY A 35 4.62 15.07 20.23
C GLY A 35 4.95 15.23 18.74
N GLU A 36 5.81 14.35 18.25
CA GLU A 36 6.26 14.32 16.87
C GLU A 36 5.27 13.54 15.98
N SER A 37 5.07 14.02 14.75
CA SER A 37 4.27 13.33 13.75
C SER A 37 4.99 13.31 12.41
N HIS A 38 5.11 12.12 11.81
CA HIS A 38 5.81 11.91 10.55
C HIS A 38 4.89 11.25 9.54
N PHE A 39 4.95 11.69 8.30
CA PHE A 39 4.15 11.13 7.23
C PHE A 39 5.08 10.62 6.14
N TYR A 40 5.17 9.30 6.04
CA TYR A 40 6.04 8.63 5.08
C TYR A 40 5.25 8.24 3.83
N LEU A 41 5.84 8.45 2.66
CA LEU A 41 5.42 7.83 1.41
C LEU A 41 6.38 6.70 1.03
N LEU A 42 5.81 5.58 0.56
CA LEU A 42 6.55 4.36 0.23
C LEU A 42 6.62 4.19 -1.29
N ILE A 43 7.84 4.21 -1.83
CA ILE A 43 8.09 4.14 -3.28
C ILE A 43 8.90 2.90 -3.62
N LEU A 44 8.41 2.11 -4.56
CA LEU A 44 9.07 0.89 -5.03
C LEU A 44 9.59 1.09 -6.47
N PRO A 45 10.90 0.97 -6.71
CA PRO A 45 11.45 0.87 -8.07
C PRO A 45 10.93 -0.39 -8.79
N GLU A 46 10.76 -0.33 -10.11
CA GLU A 46 10.25 -1.47 -10.91
C GLU A 46 11.09 -2.75 -10.80
N GLU A 47 12.38 -2.69 -10.48
CA GLU A 47 13.24 -3.88 -10.35
C GLU A 47 13.68 -4.13 -8.90
N GLY A 48 13.04 -3.47 -7.92
CA GLY A 48 13.36 -3.59 -6.50
C GLY A 48 12.36 -4.44 -5.71
N ASP A 49 12.82 -4.95 -4.57
CA ASP A 49 12.07 -5.64 -3.51
C ASP A 49 12.04 -4.85 -2.19
N GLU A 50 12.81 -3.77 -2.10
CA GLU A 50 12.81 -2.80 -1.01
C GLU A 50 12.20 -1.47 -1.45
N ALA A 51 11.22 -0.98 -0.69
CA ALA A 51 10.61 0.32 -0.89
C ALA A 51 11.38 1.42 -0.16
N ILE A 52 11.63 2.51 -0.89
CA ILE A 52 12.21 3.73 -0.36
C ILE A 52 11.13 4.46 0.43
N SER A 53 11.41 4.72 1.70
CA SER A 53 10.53 5.51 2.58
C SER A 53 10.99 6.97 2.62
N TYR A 54 10.14 7.88 2.17
CA TYR A 54 10.39 9.32 2.21
C TYR A 54 9.54 9.96 3.30
N ASP A 55 10.19 10.57 4.31
CA ASP A 55 9.50 11.40 5.29
C ASP A 55 9.18 12.76 4.67
N LEU A 56 7.91 13.14 4.70
CA LEU A 56 7.45 14.38 4.09
C LEU A 56 7.78 15.60 4.95
N SER A 57 8.18 16.69 4.28
CA SER A 57 8.30 17.99 4.91
C SER A 57 6.99 18.44 5.57
N THR A 58 7.05 19.35 6.54
CA THR A 58 5.86 19.81 7.29
C THR A 58 4.79 20.48 6.42
N ASP A 59 5.21 21.01 5.27
CA ASP A 59 4.33 21.65 4.29
C ASP A 59 3.78 20.66 3.26
N GLY A 60 4.34 19.45 3.23
CA GLY A 60 3.95 18.34 2.37
C GLY A 60 4.57 18.36 0.98
N ASP A 61 5.43 19.34 0.69
CA ASP A 61 6.25 19.31 -0.51
C ASP A 61 7.23 18.12 -0.44
N PHE A 62 7.49 17.50 -1.60
CA PHE A 62 8.50 16.47 -1.75
C PHE A 62 9.37 16.66 -3.00
N TYR A 63 10.66 16.33 -2.90
CA TYR A 63 11.64 16.47 -3.98
C TYR A 63 12.56 15.24 -4.06
N TRP A 64 12.08 14.17 -4.67
CA TRP A 64 12.75 12.87 -4.64
C TRP A 64 13.88 12.74 -5.67
N PRO A 65 15.11 12.39 -5.24
CA PRO A 65 16.27 12.22 -6.10
C PRO A 65 16.26 10.81 -6.71
N LEU A 66 15.34 10.57 -7.64
CA LEU A 66 15.15 9.25 -8.24
C LEU A 66 15.98 9.11 -9.53
N ALA A 67 16.51 7.91 -9.76
CA ALA A 67 17.13 7.58 -11.03
C ALA A 67 16.05 7.48 -12.13
N PRO A 68 16.43 7.57 -13.42
CA PRO A 68 15.51 7.24 -14.50
C PRO A 68 14.93 5.83 -14.34
N GLY A 69 13.61 5.70 -14.49
CA GLY A 69 12.94 4.42 -14.34
C GLY A 69 11.45 4.52 -14.02
N ARG A 70 10.79 3.38 -13.90
CA ARG A 70 9.40 3.27 -13.46
C ARG A 70 9.34 3.01 -11.96
N TYR A 71 8.35 3.60 -11.31
CA TYR A 71 8.16 3.55 -9.88
C TYR A 71 6.69 3.34 -9.53
N SER A 72 6.46 2.64 -8.43
CA SER A 72 5.14 2.51 -7.80
C SER A 72 5.12 3.25 -6.47
N LEU A 73 4.19 4.18 -6.30
CA LEU A 73 3.80 4.71 -5.00
C LEU A 73 2.85 3.71 -4.34
N LEU A 74 3.39 2.91 -3.42
CA LEU A 74 2.66 1.81 -2.79
C LEU A 74 1.60 2.32 -1.82
N GLY A 75 1.95 3.29 -1.00
CA GLY A 75 1.13 3.69 0.13
C GLY A 75 1.78 4.75 1.01
N TYR A 76 1.20 4.92 2.19
CA TYR A 76 1.71 5.81 3.22
C TYR A 76 1.82 5.10 4.57
N HIS A 77 2.73 5.59 5.40
CA HIS A 77 2.81 5.28 6.83
C HIS A 77 2.78 6.59 7.61
N TRP A 78 1.76 6.80 8.42
CA TRP A 78 1.61 8.00 9.25
C TRP A 78 1.78 7.63 10.72
N GLN A 79 2.79 8.22 11.34
CA GLN A 79 3.09 8.05 12.75
C GLN A 79 2.77 9.34 13.52
N LYS A 80 2.07 9.21 14.65
CA LYS A 80 1.76 10.32 15.57
C LYS A 80 1.89 9.82 17.01
N GLY A 81 3.02 10.11 17.65
CA GLY A 81 3.36 9.49 18.93
C GLY A 81 3.41 7.96 18.81
N THR A 82 2.53 7.26 19.55
CA THR A 82 2.38 5.80 19.50
C THR A 82 1.34 5.31 18.49
N GLU A 83 0.54 6.22 17.93
CA GLU A 83 -0.45 5.87 16.91
C GLU A 83 0.25 5.70 15.56
N GLN A 84 -0.09 4.62 14.87
CA GLN A 84 0.39 4.34 13.52
C GLN A 84 -0.81 4.07 12.62
N ARG A 85 -0.81 4.70 11.44
CA ARG A 85 -1.80 4.48 10.39
C ARG A 85 -1.08 4.14 9.10
N ARG A 86 -1.65 3.21 8.35
CA ARG A 86 -1.14 2.77 7.05
C ARG A 86 -2.28 2.78 6.05
N GLY A 87 -1.96 3.02 4.79
CA GLY A 87 -2.93 2.90 3.72
C GLY A 87 -2.23 2.75 2.38
N GLU A 88 -2.98 2.23 1.42
CA GLU A 88 -2.50 1.96 0.07
C GLU A 88 -2.88 3.12 -0.87
N VAL A 89 -1.98 3.43 -1.81
CA VAL A 89 -2.24 4.36 -2.91
C VAL A 89 -2.28 3.62 -4.22
N ARG A 90 -1.25 2.80 -4.49
CA ARG A 90 -1.06 2.07 -5.75
C ARG A 90 -1.13 3.00 -6.96
N ALA A 91 -0.23 3.98 -7.02
CA ALA A 91 -0.04 4.81 -8.20
C ALA A 91 1.28 4.49 -8.88
N GLU A 92 1.37 4.69 -10.19
CA GLU A 92 2.58 4.51 -10.98
C GLU A 92 3.05 5.85 -11.56
N PHE A 93 4.37 6.04 -11.66
CA PHE A 93 4.98 7.15 -12.39
C PHE A 93 6.30 6.74 -13.02
N THR A 94 6.84 7.61 -13.86
CA THR A 94 8.11 7.39 -14.56
C THR A 94 8.99 8.62 -14.46
N VAL A 95 10.25 8.40 -14.10
CA VAL A 95 11.30 9.41 -14.10
C VAL A 95 12.04 9.32 -15.44
N PRO A 96 12.11 10.42 -16.21
CA PRO A 96 12.63 10.37 -17.58
C PRO A 96 14.17 10.29 -17.63
N GLY A 97 14.72 9.55 -18.59
CA GLY A 97 16.18 9.43 -18.78
C GLY A 97 16.88 10.65 -19.42
N THR A 98 16.14 11.72 -19.71
CA THR A 98 16.56 12.87 -20.52
C THR A 98 17.32 13.96 -19.75
N GLY A 99 17.49 13.81 -18.44
CA GLY A 99 18.14 14.81 -17.57
C GLY A 99 17.18 15.86 -17.00
N GLU A 100 15.90 15.80 -17.38
CA GLU A 100 14.82 16.71 -16.98
C GLU A 100 14.31 16.37 -15.57
N ASP A 101 13.79 17.37 -14.87
CA ASP A 101 12.99 17.12 -13.67
C ASP A 101 11.56 16.78 -14.07
N VAL A 102 10.87 16.04 -13.21
CA VAL A 102 9.53 15.57 -13.49
C VAL A 102 8.56 15.97 -12.38
N TYR A 103 7.53 16.72 -12.77
CA TYR A 103 6.35 16.92 -11.94
C TYR A 103 5.45 15.69 -12.06
N ILE A 104 5.18 15.04 -10.93
CA ILE A 104 4.42 13.80 -10.88
C ILE A 104 3.00 13.96 -10.31
N GLY A 105 2.58 15.18 -9.99
CA GLY A 105 1.25 15.47 -9.46
C GLY A 105 1.23 15.70 -7.94
N ASP A 106 0.12 16.26 -7.47
CA ASP A 106 -0.15 16.51 -6.07
C ASP A 106 -1.08 15.41 -5.52
N ILE A 107 -0.68 14.77 -4.43
CA ILE A 107 -1.39 13.67 -3.78
C ILE A 107 -2.30 14.25 -2.69
N GLN A 108 -3.62 14.15 -2.88
CA GLN A 108 -4.58 14.43 -1.82
C GLN A 108 -5.06 13.14 -1.17
N PHE A 109 -4.73 12.96 0.10
CA PHE A 109 -5.34 11.97 0.96
C PHE A 109 -6.60 12.55 1.59
N ARG A 110 -7.76 11.92 1.37
CA ARG A 110 -9.05 12.35 1.94
C ARG A 110 -9.78 11.17 2.54
N GLY A 111 -10.42 11.40 3.68
CA GLY A 111 -11.32 10.42 4.27
C GLY A 111 -11.64 10.74 5.72
N ASN A 112 -11.70 9.71 6.54
CA ASN A 112 -12.03 9.82 7.96
C ASN A 112 -10.86 9.30 8.82
N GLU A 113 -11.11 9.11 10.11
CA GLU A 113 -10.08 8.66 11.06
C GLU A 113 -9.60 7.22 10.81
N PHE A 114 -10.34 6.44 10.01
CA PHE A 114 -10.07 5.02 9.77
C PHE A 114 -9.57 4.74 8.36
N VAL A 115 -10.02 5.49 7.36
CA VAL A 115 -9.72 5.25 5.95
C VAL A 115 -9.39 6.56 5.26
N LEU A 116 -8.27 6.59 4.54
CA LEU A 116 -7.89 7.66 3.62
C LEU A 116 -7.81 7.09 2.20
N GLY A 117 -8.52 7.71 1.26
CA GLY A 117 -8.33 7.49 -0.17
C GLY A 117 -7.35 8.52 -0.73
N ALA A 118 -6.57 8.13 -1.74
CA ALA A 118 -5.66 9.02 -2.45
C ALA A 118 -6.26 9.49 -3.78
N LEU A 119 -6.00 10.74 -4.13
CA LEU A 119 -6.35 11.37 -5.40
C LEU A 119 -5.12 12.08 -5.93
N ILE A 120 -4.89 12.00 -7.25
CA ILE A 120 -3.81 12.73 -7.92
C ILE A 120 -4.42 13.94 -8.64
N GLU A 121 -3.89 15.12 -8.37
CA GLU A 121 -4.29 16.36 -9.01
C GLU A 121 -3.13 17.00 -9.76
N ASP A 122 -3.45 17.73 -10.84
CA ASP A 122 -2.49 18.57 -11.55
C ASP A 122 -2.54 19.99 -10.99
N LYS A 123 -1.47 20.36 -10.26
CA LYS A 123 -1.22 21.69 -9.71
C LYS A 123 0.17 22.18 -10.07
N PHE A 124 0.60 21.91 -11.30
CA PHE A 124 1.94 22.22 -11.78
C PHE A 124 2.39 23.66 -11.49
N ASP A 125 1.53 24.66 -11.73
CA ASP A 125 1.90 26.08 -11.54
C ASP A 125 2.27 26.39 -10.07
N GLU A 126 1.54 25.82 -9.12
CA GLU A 126 1.80 26.00 -7.70
C GLU A 126 3.04 25.23 -7.24
N ALA A 127 3.14 23.96 -7.63
CA ALA A 127 4.28 23.09 -7.26
C ALA A 127 5.59 23.58 -7.90
N GLY A 128 5.54 23.97 -9.17
CA GLY A 128 6.68 24.54 -9.91
C GLY A 128 7.17 25.85 -9.29
N SER A 129 6.26 26.71 -8.82
CA SER A 129 6.62 27.93 -8.10
C SER A 129 7.34 27.64 -6.78
N ARG A 130 6.87 26.65 -6.02
CA ARG A 130 7.54 26.19 -4.78
C ARG A 130 8.91 25.58 -5.07
N MET A 131 9.02 24.74 -6.09
CA MET A 131 10.28 24.14 -6.53
C MET A 131 11.32 25.21 -6.93
N ALA A 132 10.92 26.21 -7.72
CA ALA A 132 11.80 27.29 -8.14
C ALA A 132 12.25 28.16 -6.94
N ALA A 133 11.36 28.41 -5.98
CA ALA A 133 11.69 29.14 -4.76
C ALA A 133 12.64 28.35 -3.85
N ARG A 134 12.45 27.04 -3.74
CA ARG A 134 13.31 26.15 -2.94
C ARG A 134 14.69 25.96 -3.56
N PHE A 135 14.76 25.86 -4.89
CA PHE A 135 16.01 25.63 -5.65
C PHE A 135 16.26 26.71 -6.70
N PRO A 136 16.53 27.97 -6.30
CA PRO A 136 16.64 29.10 -7.23
C PRO A 136 17.82 29.00 -8.21
N SER A 137 18.83 28.17 -7.91
CA SER A 137 19.99 27.93 -8.78
C SER A 137 19.78 26.81 -9.79
N ARG A 138 18.60 26.15 -9.77
CA ARG A 138 18.28 25.00 -10.61
C ARG A 138 17.80 25.47 -11.98
N GLN A 139 18.50 25.05 -13.04
CA GLN A 139 18.26 25.48 -14.41
C GLN A 139 17.78 24.33 -15.33
N LYS A 140 17.40 23.19 -14.75
CA LYS A 140 16.92 22.04 -15.52
C LYS A 140 15.50 22.29 -16.03
N PRO A 141 15.19 21.88 -17.27
CA PRO A 141 13.81 21.86 -17.75
C PRO A 141 12.97 20.92 -16.90
N VAL A 142 11.69 21.25 -16.78
CA VAL A 142 10.70 20.45 -16.05
C VAL A 142 9.67 19.92 -17.04
N VAL A 143 9.41 18.61 -16.96
CA VAL A 143 8.33 17.96 -17.70
C VAL A 143 7.21 17.51 -16.76
N THR A 144 5.98 17.58 -17.23
CA THR A 144 4.83 17.05 -16.48
C THR A 144 4.53 15.61 -16.92
N ARG A 145 4.52 14.70 -15.94
CA ARG A 145 4.17 13.27 -16.10
C ARG A 145 3.42 12.84 -14.85
N LEU A 146 2.12 13.15 -14.81
CA LEU A 146 1.27 12.86 -13.65
C LEU A 146 1.28 11.36 -13.32
N MET A 147 1.34 11.05 -12.02
CA MET A 147 1.06 9.73 -11.48
C MET A 147 -0.29 9.24 -11.98
N THR A 148 -0.37 7.95 -12.28
CA THR A 148 -1.61 7.29 -12.65
C THR A 148 -1.97 6.27 -11.59
N MET A 149 -3.19 6.33 -11.06
CA MET A 149 -3.69 5.29 -10.16
C MET A 149 -3.74 3.96 -10.90
N ALA A 150 -3.15 2.92 -10.33
CA ALA A 150 -3.23 1.58 -10.89
C ALA A 150 -4.72 1.19 -10.99
N ALA A 151 -5.09 0.61 -12.14
CA ALA A 151 -6.44 0.11 -12.32
C ALA A 151 -6.73 -0.93 -11.23
N SER A 152 -7.88 -0.81 -10.56
CA SER A 152 -8.34 -1.86 -9.68
C SER A 152 -8.52 -3.14 -10.51
N PRO A 153 -7.97 -4.28 -10.06
CA PRO A 153 -8.12 -5.51 -10.81
C PRO A 153 -9.58 -5.99 -10.78
N GLY A 154 -10.03 -6.43 -11.96
CA GLY A 154 -11.34 -7.01 -12.20
C GLY A 154 -12.50 -6.03 -12.33
N ARG A 155 -13.70 -6.58 -12.57
CA ARG A 155 -14.95 -5.81 -12.72
C ARG A 155 -15.61 -5.59 -11.37
N VAL A 156 -15.85 -4.33 -11.03
CA VAL A 156 -16.48 -3.94 -9.76
C VAL A 156 -17.50 -2.84 -10.01
N GLY A 157 -18.77 -3.15 -9.81
CA GLY A 157 -19.91 -2.23 -9.83
C GLY A 157 -20.34 -1.76 -8.44
N GLY A 158 -19.95 -2.48 -7.38
CA GLY A 158 -20.22 -2.11 -5.99
C GLY A 158 -19.37 -2.87 -4.99
N ILE A 159 -19.17 -2.29 -3.80
CA ILE A 159 -18.38 -2.91 -2.72
C ILE A 159 -19.22 -2.94 -1.44
N LEU A 160 -19.35 -4.12 -0.83
CA LEU A 160 -19.99 -4.32 0.47
C LEU A 160 -18.97 -4.69 1.56
N PRO A 161 -19.30 -4.48 2.85
CA PRO A 161 -18.49 -5.00 3.95
C PRO A 161 -18.26 -6.52 3.85
N PRO A 162 -17.10 -7.04 4.28
CA PRO A 162 -16.79 -8.48 4.20
C PRO A 162 -17.79 -9.38 4.92
N CYS A 163 -18.38 -8.89 6.02
CA CYS A 163 -19.32 -9.63 6.87
C CYS A 163 -20.77 -9.18 6.68
N HIS A 164 -21.09 -8.55 5.54
CA HIS A 164 -22.48 -8.21 5.24
C HIS A 164 -23.33 -9.50 5.11
N GLU A 165 -24.53 -9.51 5.67
CA GLU A 165 -25.40 -10.70 5.76
C GLU A 165 -25.65 -11.41 4.42
N THR A 166 -25.78 -10.63 3.33
CA THR A 166 -25.87 -11.10 1.94
C THR A 166 -24.79 -12.08 1.49
N TRP A 167 -23.61 -12.07 2.15
CA TRP A 167 -22.54 -12.98 1.80
C TRP A 167 -22.70 -14.36 2.40
N HIS A 168 -23.55 -14.55 3.42
CA HIS A 168 -23.78 -15.83 4.08
C HIS A 168 -22.49 -16.57 4.47
N VAL A 169 -21.49 -15.79 4.92
CA VAL A 169 -20.23 -16.28 5.50
C VAL A 169 -20.27 -16.23 7.01
N ASP A 170 -19.58 -17.17 7.64
CA ASP A 170 -19.33 -17.14 9.08
C ASP A 170 -18.08 -16.30 9.36
N CYS A 171 -18.29 -15.04 9.74
CA CYS A 171 -17.19 -14.18 10.16
C CYS A 171 -16.81 -14.50 11.59
N ALA A 172 -15.78 -15.33 11.76
CA ALA A 172 -15.16 -15.59 13.06
C ALA A 172 -14.62 -14.29 13.68
N ASP A 173 -14.53 -14.22 15.01
CA ASP A 173 -14.14 -12.99 15.74
C ASP A 173 -12.79 -12.39 15.28
N ASN A 174 -11.89 -13.21 14.76
CA ASN A 174 -10.57 -12.82 14.25
C ASN A 174 -10.49 -12.71 12.73
N PHE A 175 -11.54 -13.03 11.97
CA PHE A 175 -11.58 -12.92 10.51
C PHE A 175 -12.70 -11.99 10.04
N SER A 176 -12.39 -11.11 9.09
CA SER A 176 -13.38 -10.35 8.35
C SER A 176 -13.46 -10.90 6.94
N GLY A 177 -14.64 -11.38 6.52
CA GLY A 177 -14.84 -12.04 5.22
C GLY A 177 -14.69 -13.56 5.34
N VAL A 178 -13.96 -14.18 4.42
CA VAL A 178 -13.72 -15.62 4.46
C VAL A 178 -12.62 -15.98 5.46
N THR A 179 -12.75 -17.13 6.10
CA THR A 179 -11.70 -17.70 6.95
C THR A 179 -10.67 -18.43 6.09
N ALA A 180 -9.42 -17.98 6.10
CA ALA A 180 -8.34 -18.68 5.42
C ALA A 180 -7.98 -19.99 6.16
N LEU A 181 -7.83 -21.07 5.40
CA LEU A 181 -7.51 -22.41 5.89
C LEU A 181 -6.08 -22.85 5.53
N SER A 182 -5.56 -22.38 4.38
CA SER A 182 -4.21 -22.65 3.90
C SER A 182 -3.77 -21.53 2.96
N PRO A 183 -2.52 -21.05 3.02
CA PRO A 183 -1.52 -21.27 4.08
C PRO A 183 -2.03 -20.93 5.50
N GLU A 184 -1.40 -21.50 6.53
CA GLU A 184 -1.76 -21.22 7.93
C GLU A 184 -1.61 -19.72 8.23
N VAL A 185 -2.66 -19.09 8.75
CA VAL A 185 -2.62 -17.69 9.19
C VAL A 185 -2.14 -17.62 10.63
N ARG A 186 -1.02 -16.93 10.84
CA ARG A 186 -0.46 -16.67 12.17
C ARG A 186 -0.73 -15.23 12.59
N SER A 187 -0.74 -14.99 13.90
CA SER A 187 -0.84 -13.65 14.48
C SER A 187 0.42 -12.78 14.23
N SER A 188 1.54 -13.40 13.86
CA SER A 188 2.77 -12.67 13.52
C SER A 188 3.66 -13.50 12.60
N GLY A 189 4.39 -12.80 11.72
CA GLY A 189 5.37 -13.42 10.83
C GLY A 189 4.76 -14.15 9.63
N PHE A 190 5.61 -14.42 8.63
CA PHE A 190 5.22 -15.16 7.44
C PHE A 190 5.33 -16.67 7.73
N THR A 191 4.31 -17.42 7.37
CA THR A 191 4.32 -18.89 7.51
C THR A 191 5.12 -19.51 6.36
N ASP A 192 6.17 -20.27 6.66
CA ASP A 192 6.85 -21.10 5.67
C ASP A 192 5.94 -22.25 5.20
N VAL A 193 5.70 -22.32 3.89
CA VAL A 193 4.82 -23.33 3.27
C VAL A 193 5.55 -24.53 2.69
N GLY A 194 6.88 -24.53 2.63
CA GLY A 194 7.69 -25.64 2.13
C GLY A 194 7.47 -26.03 0.66
N THR A 195 6.82 -25.17 -0.13
CA THR A 195 6.56 -25.38 -1.57
C THR A 195 6.50 -24.06 -2.33
N LEU A 196 6.90 -24.07 -3.60
CA LEU A 196 6.75 -22.92 -4.51
C LEU A 196 5.36 -22.83 -5.14
N ALA A 197 4.49 -23.82 -4.93
CA ALA A 197 3.13 -23.84 -5.47
C ALA A 197 2.12 -24.18 -4.36
N PRO A 198 1.96 -23.31 -3.34
CA PRO A 198 1.03 -23.56 -2.25
C PRO A 198 -0.41 -23.61 -2.75
N GLU A 199 -1.23 -24.44 -2.10
CA GLU A 199 -2.67 -24.41 -2.29
C GLU A 199 -3.30 -23.42 -1.32
N PHE A 200 -3.94 -22.40 -1.88
CA PHE A 200 -4.73 -21.44 -1.16
C PHE A 200 -6.12 -22.03 -0.93
N ARG A 201 -6.57 -22.07 0.31
CA ARG A 201 -7.88 -22.62 0.71
C ARG A 201 -8.55 -21.70 1.71
N TRP A 202 -9.86 -21.57 1.61
CA TRP A 202 -10.67 -20.78 2.53
C TRP A 202 -12.02 -21.45 2.79
N GLN A 203 -12.67 -21.04 3.86
CA GLN A 203 -14.06 -21.37 4.14
C GLN A 203 -14.96 -20.43 3.34
N GLY A 204 -15.69 -20.98 2.37
CA GLY A 204 -16.57 -20.22 1.49
C GLY A 204 -17.92 -19.85 2.11
N SER A 205 -18.71 -19.12 1.34
CA SER A 205 -20.12 -18.85 1.60
C SER A 205 -20.94 -20.14 1.62
N SER A 206 -22.02 -20.16 2.40
CA SER A 206 -23.05 -21.21 2.29
C SER A 206 -23.94 -21.07 1.06
N ARG A 207 -23.86 -19.93 0.34
CA ARG A 207 -24.47 -19.73 -0.97
C ARG A 207 -23.61 -20.34 -2.08
N THR A 208 -24.25 -21.04 -3.02
CA THR A 208 -23.58 -21.70 -4.15
C THR A 208 -23.43 -20.80 -5.38
N ASP A 209 -24.15 -19.67 -5.42
CA ASP A 209 -24.13 -18.68 -6.49
C ASP A 209 -23.11 -17.56 -6.26
N VAL A 210 -22.40 -17.60 -5.11
CA VAL A 210 -21.31 -16.69 -4.79
C VAL A 210 -20.00 -17.26 -5.30
N SER A 211 -19.27 -16.46 -6.08
CA SER A 211 -17.90 -16.76 -6.51
C SER A 211 -16.88 -15.96 -5.69
N TYR A 212 -15.60 -16.14 -6.00
CA TYR A 212 -14.52 -15.53 -5.25
C TYR A 212 -13.51 -14.88 -6.18
N ASP A 213 -12.95 -13.75 -5.76
CA ASP A 213 -11.70 -13.27 -6.35
C ASP A 213 -10.55 -13.57 -5.38
N LEU A 214 -9.41 -13.95 -5.92
CA LEU A 214 -8.16 -14.11 -5.18
C LEU A 214 -7.14 -13.10 -5.69
N ILE A 215 -6.35 -12.55 -4.77
CA ILE A 215 -5.23 -11.68 -5.11
C ILE A 215 -3.99 -12.06 -4.32
N LEU A 216 -2.83 -11.95 -4.96
CA LEU A 216 -1.52 -12.31 -4.42
C LEU A 216 -0.52 -11.20 -4.74
N TYR A 217 0.26 -10.81 -3.74
CA TYR A 217 1.31 -9.81 -3.82
C TYR A 217 2.63 -10.37 -3.30
N GLU A 218 3.73 -10.01 -3.94
CA GLU A 218 5.05 -10.04 -3.29
C GLU A 218 5.05 -8.99 -2.16
N ALA A 219 5.54 -9.39 -0.99
CA ALA A 219 5.79 -8.47 0.10
C ALA A 219 7.08 -7.71 -0.17
N VAL A 220 7.09 -6.41 0.15
CA VAL A 220 8.27 -5.57 0.05
C VAL A 220 8.68 -5.05 1.40
N THR A 221 9.98 -4.97 1.61
CA THR A 221 10.57 -4.42 2.84
C THR A 221 10.57 -2.90 2.78
N TYR A 222 10.45 -2.25 3.93
CA TYR A 222 10.68 -0.82 4.07
C TYR A 222 11.05 -0.45 5.51
N THR A 223 11.72 0.70 5.65
CA THR A 223 12.16 1.24 6.94
C THR A 223 11.75 2.70 7.08
N THR A 224 11.04 3.04 8.17
CA THR A 224 10.64 4.42 8.49
C THR A 224 11.55 4.99 9.60
N THR A 225 11.33 4.55 10.84
CA THR A 225 12.18 4.86 12.01
C THR A 225 12.41 3.60 12.83
N GLY A 226 13.67 3.23 13.06
CA GLY A 226 14.06 2.06 13.84
C GLY A 226 14.81 0.99 13.03
N VAL A 227 15.04 -0.17 13.65
CA VAL A 227 15.88 -1.27 13.14
C VAL A 227 15.03 -2.50 12.75
N VAL A 228 13.71 -2.33 12.61
CA VAL A 228 12.80 -3.45 12.32
C VAL A 228 12.29 -3.33 10.89
N ASP A 229 12.53 -4.37 10.10
CA ASP A 229 11.99 -4.49 8.75
C ASP A 229 10.47 -4.51 8.81
N ASN A 230 9.84 -3.55 8.13
CA ASN A 230 8.40 -3.54 7.93
C ASN A 230 8.09 -4.13 6.56
N PHE A 231 6.94 -4.77 6.46
CA PHE A 231 6.45 -5.35 5.22
C PHE A 231 5.13 -4.72 4.81
N THR A 232 4.94 -4.57 3.50
CA THR A 232 3.69 -4.11 2.89
C THR A 232 3.45 -4.86 1.57
N PRO A 233 2.21 -5.00 1.08
CA PRO A 233 1.97 -5.46 -0.28
C PRO A 233 2.72 -4.59 -1.29
N GLY A 234 3.49 -5.22 -2.16
CA GLY A 234 4.23 -4.59 -3.25
C GLY A 234 3.62 -4.95 -4.60
N ARG A 235 4.36 -5.71 -5.41
CA ARG A 235 3.94 -6.10 -6.76
C ARG A 235 2.86 -7.18 -6.71
N MET A 236 1.77 -6.98 -7.45
CA MET A 236 0.75 -8.00 -7.66
C MET A 236 1.31 -9.10 -8.56
N THR A 237 1.31 -10.34 -8.09
CA THR A 237 1.79 -11.51 -8.87
C THR A 237 0.66 -12.36 -9.41
N ALA A 238 -0.52 -12.32 -8.77
CA ALA A 238 -1.72 -12.93 -9.32
C ALA A 238 -2.98 -12.16 -8.93
N TYR A 239 -3.93 -12.12 -9.85
CA TYR A 239 -5.32 -11.80 -9.60
C TYR A 239 -6.18 -12.77 -10.39
N VAL A 240 -7.12 -13.42 -9.71
CA VAL A 240 -8.02 -14.39 -10.32
C VAL A 240 -9.44 -13.99 -9.96
N GLU A 241 -10.25 -13.68 -10.97
CA GLU A 241 -11.66 -13.31 -10.82
C GLU A 241 -12.55 -14.54 -10.97
N ASP A 242 -13.70 -14.52 -10.29
CA ASP A 242 -14.82 -15.43 -10.54
C ASP A 242 -14.50 -16.94 -10.32
N LEU A 243 -13.71 -17.23 -9.30
CA LEU A 243 -13.46 -18.59 -8.85
C LEU A 243 -14.74 -19.20 -8.27
N SER A 244 -15.18 -20.34 -8.83
CA SER A 244 -16.29 -21.12 -8.28
C SER A 244 -15.87 -22.08 -7.17
N SER A 245 -14.56 -22.32 -7.01
CA SER A 245 -13.99 -23.18 -5.97
C SER A 245 -13.50 -22.38 -4.77
N THR A 246 -13.48 -23.00 -3.59
CA THR A 246 -12.88 -22.44 -2.37
C THR A 246 -11.40 -22.81 -2.21
N SER A 247 -10.75 -23.11 -3.33
CA SER A 247 -9.32 -23.33 -3.41
C SER A 247 -8.74 -22.90 -4.76
N TRP A 248 -7.46 -22.55 -4.75
CA TRP A 248 -6.70 -22.17 -5.93
C TRP A 248 -5.22 -22.52 -5.76
N ARG A 249 -4.56 -22.82 -6.86
CA ARG A 249 -3.10 -23.02 -6.93
C ARG A 249 -2.51 -22.11 -8.00
N PRO A 250 -1.35 -21.48 -7.75
CA PRO A 250 -0.60 -20.79 -8.79
C PRO A 250 -0.34 -21.72 -9.98
N PRO A 251 -0.61 -21.29 -11.23
CA PRO A 251 -0.30 -22.08 -12.41
C PRO A 251 1.22 -22.20 -12.64
N GLU A 252 1.98 -21.24 -12.13
CA GLU A 252 3.44 -21.20 -12.17
C GLU A 252 4.02 -21.22 -10.76
N ALA A 253 5.23 -21.75 -10.62
CA ALA A 253 5.94 -21.74 -9.35
C ALA A 253 6.26 -20.30 -8.94
N LEU A 254 5.98 -19.97 -7.68
CA LEU A 254 6.35 -18.72 -7.04
C LEU A 254 7.89 -18.64 -6.87
N LYS A 255 8.41 -17.42 -6.70
CA LYS A 255 9.84 -17.21 -6.43
C LYS A 255 10.23 -17.88 -5.10
N PRO A 256 11.42 -18.51 -5.01
CA PRO A 256 11.93 -19.05 -3.75
C PRO A 256 12.28 -17.94 -2.76
N GLU A 257 12.36 -18.29 -1.47
CA GLU A 257 12.76 -17.40 -0.37
C GLU A 257 12.01 -16.05 -0.35
N THR A 258 10.76 -16.04 -0.81
CA THR A 258 9.99 -14.82 -1.05
C THR A 258 8.77 -14.77 -0.14
N LYS A 259 8.53 -13.59 0.45
CA LYS A 259 7.38 -13.32 1.29
C LYS A 259 6.21 -12.81 0.45
N TYR A 260 5.01 -13.25 0.77
CA TYR A 260 3.80 -12.92 0.02
C TYR A 260 2.65 -12.51 0.93
N TYR A 261 1.81 -11.63 0.40
CA TYR A 261 0.48 -11.32 0.93
C TYR A 261 -0.59 -11.85 -0.01
N TRP A 262 -1.66 -12.40 0.55
CA TRP A 262 -2.82 -12.81 -0.23
C TRP A 262 -4.12 -12.50 0.49
N SER A 263 -5.19 -12.41 -0.29
CA SER A 263 -6.54 -12.30 0.23
C SER A 263 -7.54 -12.83 -0.78
N VAL A 264 -8.74 -13.10 -0.28
CA VAL A 264 -9.90 -13.52 -1.06
C VAL A 264 -11.04 -12.56 -0.74
N ARG A 265 -11.85 -12.22 -1.74
CA ARG A 265 -13.13 -11.51 -1.55
C ARG A 265 -14.26 -12.29 -2.18
N LEU A 266 -15.46 -12.08 -1.66
CA LEU A 266 -16.68 -12.67 -2.20
C LEU A 266 -17.19 -11.85 -3.39
N ARG A 267 -17.87 -12.50 -4.32
CA ARG A 267 -18.44 -11.90 -5.53
C ARG A 267 -19.85 -12.42 -5.80
N ASP A 268 -20.74 -11.48 -6.12
CA ASP A 268 -22.10 -11.72 -6.63
C ASP A 268 -22.31 -10.79 -7.84
N GLY A 269 -22.02 -11.32 -9.03
CA GLY A 269 -21.94 -10.52 -10.26
C GLY A 269 -20.86 -9.45 -10.18
N ASP A 270 -21.24 -8.18 -10.34
CA ASP A 270 -20.34 -7.03 -10.24
C ASP A 270 -20.23 -6.46 -8.81
N ILE A 271 -20.97 -7.00 -7.85
CA ILE A 271 -20.87 -6.61 -6.44
C ILE A 271 -19.83 -7.52 -5.78
N VAL A 272 -18.87 -6.92 -5.09
CA VAL A 272 -17.82 -7.65 -4.36
C VAL A 272 -17.78 -7.25 -2.90
N SER A 273 -17.22 -8.11 -2.06
CA SER A 273 -16.86 -7.70 -0.70
C SER A 273 -15.56 -6.89 -0.71
N ARG A 274 -15.27 -6.15 0.37
CA ARG A 274 -13.87 -5.80 0.66
C ARG A 274 -13.05 -7.09 0.84
N TRP A 275 -11.74 -6.99 0.62
CA TRP A 275 -10.79 -8.09 0.82
C TRP A 275 -10.88 -8.65 2.23
N SER A 276 -10.78 -9.98 2.35
CA SER A 276 -10.81 -10.65 3.63
C SER A 276 -9.52 -10.39 4.40
N THR A 277 -9.63 -10.26 5.71
CA THR A 277 -8.50 -9.91 6.58
C THR A 277 -8.58 -10.67 7.90
N HIS A 278 -7.45 -10.78 8.59
CA HIS A 278 -7.35 -11.33 9.93
C HIS A 278 -6.98 -10.23 10.94
N SER A 279 -7.49 -10.35 12.16
CA SER A 279 -7.16 -9.48 13.30
C SER A 279 -6.80 -10.35 14.49
N HIS A 280 -5.82 -9.95 15.29
CA HIS A 280 -5.43 -10.67 16.50
C HIS A 280 -5.24 -9.74 17.68
N PHE A 281 -5.42 -10.32 18.87
CA PHE A 281 -5.04 -9.72 20.12
C PHE A 281 -4.44 -10.83 21.00
N THR A 282 -3.16 -10.68 21.33
CA THR A 282 -2.42 -11.58 22.22
C THR A 282 -1.98 -10.77 23.43
N PHE A 283 -2.35 -11.21 24.63
CA PHE A 283 -1.89 -10.64 25.89
C PHE A 283 -1.13 -11.69 26.69
N LEU A 284 0.14 -11.42 26.94
CA LEU A 284 1.02 -12.11 27.88
C LEU A 284 1.34 -11.16 29.03
N ILE A 285 1.63 -11.70 30.22
CA ILE A 285 1.85 -10.94 31.47
C ILE A 285 2.89 -9.81 31.31
N PHE A 286 3.84 -9.93 30.37
CA PHE A 286 4.88 -8.94 30.07
C PHE A 286 4.89 -8.43 28.62
N ALA A 287 3.92 -8.82 27.78
CA ALA A 287 3.90 -8.44 26.37
C ALA A 287 2.48 -8.49 25.80
N SER A 288 2.05 -7.46 25.08
CA SER A 288 0.82 -7.47 24.30
C SER A 288 1.13 -7.26 22.82
N SER A 289 0.43 -7.98 21.94
CA SER A 289 0.48 -7.81 20.49
C SER A 289 -0.94 -7.71 19.95
N SER A 290 -1.20 -6.74 19.08
CA SER A 290 -2.50 -6.60 18.44
C SER A 290 -2.33 -6.16 16.99
N GLY A 291 -3.15 -6.70 16.09
CA GLY A 291 -3.22 -6.32 14.69
C GLY A 291 -4.67 -6.34 14.23
N PHE A 292 -5.04 -5.39 13.37
CA PHE A 292 -6.39 -5.31 12.81
C PHE A 292 -6.31 -5.24 11.29
N GLY A 293 -7.20 -5.97 10.61
CA GLY A 293 -7.34 -5.88 9.16
C GLY A 293 -6.11 -6.33 8.37
N GLN A 294 -5.35 -7.30 8.89
CA GLN A 294 -4.14 -7.80 8.26
C GLN A 294 -4.46 -8.71 7.08
N TRP A 295 -3.70 -8.55 5.99
CA TRP A 295 -3.66 -9.50 4.90
C TRP A 295 -3.11 -10.86 5.37
N PHE A 296 -3.49 -11.94 4.71
CA PHE A 296 -2.92 -13.26 4.99
C PHE A 296 -1.50 -13.30 4.43
N GLN A 297 -0.58 -13.95 5.13
CA GLN A 297 0.86 -13.85 4.83
C GLN A 297 1.58 -15.19 4.93
N PHE A 298 2.49 -15.46 3.99
CA PHE A 298 3.28 -16.68 3.94
C PHE A 298 4.63 -16.45 3.22
N GLU A 299 5.58 -17.35 3.42
CA GLU A 299 6.88 -17.34 2.71
C GLU A 299 7.13 -18.68 2.03
N THR A 300 7.79 -18.62 0.87
CA THR A 300 8.22 -19.79 0.10
C THR A 300 9.59 -20.29 0.57
N PRO A 301 9.89 -21.60 0.39
CA PRO A 301 11.19 -22.17 0.71
C PRO A 301 12.31 -21.69 -0.23
#